data_AF-A0A6G3XG33-F1
#
_entry.id   AF-A0A6G3XG33-F1
#
_cell.length_a   1.000
_cell.length_b   1.000
_cell.length_c   1.000
_cell.angle_alpha   90.00
_cell.angle_beta   90.00
_cell.angle_gamma   90.00
#
_symmetry.space_group_name_H-M   'P 1'
#
loop_
_entity.id
_entity.type
_entity.pdbx_description
1 polymer ?
#
loop_
_entity_poly.entity_id
_entity_poly.type
_entity_poly.pdbx_seq_one_letter_code
_entity_poly.pdbx_strand_id
1 'polypeptide(L)'
;AAYAAGAAAVVRAAHPGEAADAVARRLTATAYPADIPQLDPYAAVTAVLDDPGTPAADERAAAPVTVRDTSAADQVNDRALLFVLTGTAGVLTVLWAAFVLPRARARGWRPAAAGAGANSTADD
;
A
#
# COMPACT_ATOMS: atom_id res chain seq x y z
N ALA A 1 -16.78 3.73 16.15
CA ALA A 1 -17.90 4.42 16.82
C ALA A 1 -17.63 5.91 17.02
N ALA A 2 -16.53 6.32 17.69
CA ALA A 2 -16.24 7.74 17.95
C ALA A 2 -16.18 8.62 16.67
N TYR A 3 -15.55 8.13 15.60
CA TYR A 3 -15.49 8.84 14.32
C TYR A 3 -16.89 9.12 13.72
N ALA A 4 -17.78 8.11 13.71
CA ALA A 4 -19.14 8.26 13.21
C ALA A 4 -19.97 9.25 14.06
N ALA A 5 -19.78 9.26 15.37
CA ALA A 5 -20.42 10.23 16.25
C ALA A 5 -19.92 11.67 15.98
N GLY A 6 -18.62 11.84 15.72
CA GLY A 6 -18.03 13.12 15.32
C GLY A 6 -18.57 13.59 13.96
N ALA A 7 -18.63 12.70 12.97
CA ALA A 7 -19.20 13.00 11.66
C ALA A 7 -20.67 13.43 11.77
N ALA A 8 -21.48 12.71 12.56
CA ALA A 8 -22.87 13.07 12.81
C ALA A 8 -23.03 14.42 13.54
N ALA A 9 -22.12 14.76 14.46
CA ALA A 9 -22.12 16.05 15.13
C ALA A 9 -21.81 17.20 14.15
N VAL A 10 -20.85 17.01 13.24
CA VAL A 10 -20.50 17.99 12.21
C VAL A 10 -21.67 18.22 11.25
N VAL A 11 -22.31 17.15 10.76
CA VAL A 11 -23.48 17.25 9.88
C VAL A 11 -24.64 17.94 10.59
N ARG A 12 -24.91 17.62 11.86
CA ARG A 12 -25.96 18.30 12.65
C ARG A 12 -25.64 19.80 12.87
N ALA A 13 -24.37 20.16 13.02
CA ALA A 13 -23.98 21.56 13.13
C ALA A 13 -24.24 22.35 11.83
N ALA A 14 -24.04 21.71 10.67
CA ALA A 14 -24.31 22.29 9.36
C ALA A 14 -25.82 22.30 8.98
N HIS A 15 -26.56 21.28 9.41
CA HIS A 15 -27.98 21.09 9.13
C HIS A 15 -28.80 20.89 10.42
N PRO A 16 -28.96 21.93 11.26
CA PRO A 16 -29.53 21.80 12.60
C PRO A 16 -31.02 21.40 12.61
N GLY A 17 -31.73 21.54 11.49
CA GLY A 17 -33.13 21.14 11.34
C GLY A 17 -33.35 19.68 10.93
N GLU A 18 -32.29 18.94 10.58
CA GLU A 18 -32.43 17.54 10.15
C GLU A 18 -32.61 16.61 11.35
N ALA A 19 -33.54 15.65 11.22
CA ALA A 19 -33.74 14.59 12.18
C ALA A 19 -32.56 13.59 12.16
N ALA A 20 -32.37 12.85 13.25
CA ALA A 20 -31.20 11.97 13.41
C ALA A 20 -31.12 10.85 12.35
N ASP A 21 -32.27 10.36 11.90
CA ASP A 21 -32.40 9.38 10.83
C ASP A 21 -32.04 9.98 9.45
N ALA A 22 -32.37 11.25 9.22
CA ALA A 22 -31.95 12.00 8.03
C ALA A 22 -30.43 12.21 8.02
N VAL A 23 -29.82 12.53 9.17
CA VAL A 23 -28.35 12.64 9.30
C VAL A 23 -27.67 11.30 9.00
N ALA A 24 -28.21 10.19 9.52
CA ALA A 24 -27.68 8.85 9.23
C ALA A 24 -27.77 8.53 7.73
N ARG A 25 -28.92 8.81 7.10
CA ARG A 25 -29.12 8.63 5.66
C ARG A 25 -28.16 9.48 4.82
N ARG A 26 -27.99 10.76 5.16
CA ARG A 26 -27.06 11.69 4.49
C ARG A 26 -25.62 11.17 4.56
N LEU A 27 -25.15 10.73 5.73
CA LEU A 27 -23.81 10.16 5.90
C LEU A 27 -23.57 8.88 5.09
N THR A 28 -24.57 8.02 4.96
CA THR A 28 -24.45 6.79 4.16
C THR A 28 -24.59 7.05 2.66
N ALA A 29 -25.42 8.01 2.26
CA ALA A 29 -25.65 8.34 0.85
C ALA A 29 -24.47 9.07 0.21
N THR A 30 -23.67 9.79 1.00
CA THR A 30 -22.46 10.49 0.54
C THR A 30 -21.18 9.75 0.91
N ALA A 31 -21.28 8.49 1.35
CA ALA A 31 -20.10 7.69 1.66
C ALA A 31 -19.31 7.39 0.39
N TYR A 32 -17.99 7.35 0.49
CA TYR A 32 -17.16 6.99 -0.64
C TYR A 32 -17.39 5.52 -1.04
N PRO A 33 -17.58 5.23 -2.34
CA PRO A 33 -17.82 3.88 -2.81
C PRO A 33 -16.55 3.02 -2.65
N ALA A 34 -16.66 1.97 -1.85
CA ALA A 34 -15.65 0.94 -1.62
C ALA A 34 -16.34 -0.34 -1.13
N ASP A 35 -15.63 -1.46 -1.07
CA ASP A 35 -16.16 -2.75 -0.58
C ASP A 35 -16.84 -2.62 0.80
N ILE A 36 -16.34 -1.71 1.64
CA ILE A 36 -17.01 -1.21 2.84
C ILE A 36 -17.16 0.31 2.68
N PRO A 37 -18.38 0.86 2.60
CA PRO A 37 -18.60 2.29 2.43
C PRO A 37 -17.87 3.12 3.49
N GLN A 38 -17.04 4.07 3.06
CA GLN A 38 -16.28 4.92 3.96
C GLN A 38 -17.01 6.24 4.19
N LEU A 39 -17.25 6.58 5.45
CA LEU A 39 -17.87 7.85 5.83
C LEU A 39 -17.00 9.03 5.38
N ASP A 40 -17.62 9.95 4.63
CA ASP A 40 -17.03 11.22 4.23
C ASP A 40 -17.85 12.40 4.81
N PRO A 41 -17.42 12.98 5.95
CA PRO A 41 -18.10 14.11 6.56
C PRO A 41 -18.09 15.37 5.69
N TYR A 42 -17.09 15.53 4.81
CA TYR A 42 -17.00 16.68 3.92
C TYR A 42 -18.03 16.58 2.81
N ALA A 43 -18.13 15.42 2.15
CA ALA A 43 -19.19 15.16 1.18
C ALA A 43 -20.56 15.25 1.85
N ALA A 44 -20.72 14.72 3.07
CA ALA A 44 -21.97 14.77 3.82
C ALA A 44 -22.41 16.19 4.21
N VAL A 45 -21.53 17.18 4.23
CA VAL A 45 -21.88 18.59 4.50
C VAL A 45 -22.09 19.37 3.21
N THR A 46 -21.28 19.11 2.19
CA THR A 46 -21.26 19.91 0.95
C THR A 46 -22.18 19.39 -0.14
N ALA A 47 -22.55 18.10 -0.10
CA ALA A 47 -23.46 17.53 -1.08
C ALA A 47 -24.86 18.13 -0.97
N VAL A 48 -25.41 18.47 -2.13
CA VAL A 48 -26.83 18.79 -2.30
C VAL A 48 -27.51 17.47 -2.64
N LEU A 49 -28.23 16.93 -1.66
CA LEU A 49 -29.07 15.74 -1.85
C LEU A 49 -30.49 16.20 -2.17
N ASP A 50 -31.13 15.52 -3.13
CA ASP A 50 -32.57 15.67 -3.36
C ASP A 50 -33.38 15.19 -2.15
N ASP A 51 -34.65 15.60 -2.09
CA ASP A 51 -35.56 15.44 -0.95
C ASP A 51 -35.52 14.02 -0.31
N PRO A 52 -35.56 13.90 1.04
CA PRO A 52 -35.42 12.67 1.83
C PRO A 52 -36.40 11.52 1.58
N GLY A 53 -37.21 11.56 0.52
CA GLY A 53 -38.05 10.47 0.03
C GLY A 53 -37.58 9.84 -1.29
N THR A 54 -36.56 10.40 -1.92
CA THR A 54 -36.08 9.89 -3.21
C THR A 54 -35.16 8.70 -2.95
N PRO A 55 -35.50 7.47 -3.38
CA PRO A 55 -34.56 6.35 -3.28
C PRO A 55 -33.26 6.79 -3.97
N ALA A 56 -32.12 6.59 -3.31
CA ALA A 56 -30.82 6.75 -3.93
C ALA A 56 -30.90 5.97 -5.25
N ALA A 57 -30.93 6.71 -6.36
CA ALA A 57 -30.99 6.07 -7.66
C ALA A 57 -29.83 5.09 -7.66
N ASP A 58 -30.11 3.80 -7.92
CA ASP A 58 -29.09 2.81 -8.24
C ASP A 58 -28.06 3.56 -9.06
N GLU A 59 -26.87 3.71 -8.49
CA GLU A 59 -25.79 4.48 -9.06
C GLU A 59 -25.47 3.75 -10.35
N ARG A 60 -26.17 4.14 -11.43
CA ARG A 60 -25.95 3.62 -12.76
C ARG A 60 -24.51 3.98 -12.99
N ALA A 61 -23.66 2.96 -12.88
CA ALA A 61 -22.22 3.08 -13.03
C ALA A 61 -22.00 4.08 -14.16
N ALA A 62 -21.57 5.29 -13.79
CA ALA A 62 -21.35 6.33 -14.76
C ALA A 62 -20.45 5.71 -15.83
N ALA A 63 -20.83 5.85 -17.10
CA ALA A 63 -20.11 5.20 -18.20
C ALA A 63 -18.60 5.40 -17.97
N PRO A 64 -17.83 4.30 -17.91
CA PRO A 64 -16.48 4.34 -17.36
C PRO A 64 -15.67 5.41 -18.09
N VAL A 65 -15.21 6.41 -17.33
CA VAL A 65 -14.37 7.48 -17.86
C VAL A 65 -13.04 6.86 -18.25
N THR A 66 -12.74 6.87 -19.54
CA THR A 66 -11.47 6.36 -20.06
C THR A 66 -10.36 7.32 -19.68
N VAL A 67 -9.62 6.98 -18.62
CA VAL A 67 -8.38 7.68 -18.27
C VAL A 67 -7.30 7.29 -19.28
N ARG A 68 -6.38 8.23 -19.56
CA ARG A 68 -5.26 8.00 -20.48
C ARG A 68 -4.49 6.75 -20.07
N ASP A 69 -4.20 5.90 -21.04
CA ASP A 69 -3.44 4.67 -20.85
C ASP A 69 -2.02 4.99 -20.32
N THR A 70 -1.75 4.61 -19.07
CA THR A 70 -0.45 4.77 -18.40
C THR A 70 0.38 3.48 -18.40
N SER A 71 -0.10 2.41 -19.03
CA SER A 71 0.57 1.09 -19.02
C SER A 71 2.03 1.14 -19.49
N ALA A 72 2.33 2.02 -20.46
CA ALA A 72 3.70 2.21 -20.94
C ALA A 72 4.62 2.84 -19.88
N ALA A 73 4.10 3.72 -19.02
CA ALA A 73 4.86 4.34 -17.95
C ALA A 73 5.09 3.36 -16.80
N ASP A 74 4.07 2.56 -16.44
CA ASP A 74 4.15 1.54 -15.40
C ASP A 74 5.18 0.45 -15.76
N GLN A 75 5.18 0.01 -17.02
CA GLN A 75 6.11 -1.02 -17.49
C GLN A 75 7.58 -0.56 -17.49
N VAL A 76 7.84 0.74 -17.69
CA VAL A 76 9.19 1.32 -17.58
C VAL A 76 9.63 1.37 -16.11
N ASN A 77 8.72 1.70 -15.19
CA ASN A 77 8.99 1.79 -13.77
C ASN A 77 9.33 0.42 -13.16
N ASP A 78 8.62 -0.64 -13.55
CA ASP A 78 8.89 -2.01 -13.08
C ASP A 78 10.30 -2.48 -13.45
N ARG A 79 10.73 -2.20 -14.67
CA ARG A 79 12.07 -2.59 -15.14
C ARG A 79 13.16 -1.78 -14.43
N ALA A 80 12.92 -0.49 -14.20
CA ALA A 80 13.83 0.36 -13.44
C ALA A 80 13.98 -0.12 -11.98
N LEU A 81 12.87 -0.48 -11.32
CA LEU A 81 12.87 -1.04 -9.97
C LEU A 81 13.67 -2.34 -9.89
N LEU A 82 13.54 -3.24 -10.88
CA LEU A 82 14.30 -4.50 -10.92
C LEU A 82 15.82 -4.24 -10.97
N PHE A 83 16.28 -3.28 -11.79
CA PHE A 83 17.69 -2.91 -11.85
C PHE A 83 18.19 -2.28 -10.55
N VAL A 84 17.39 -1.40 -9.94
CA VAL A 84 17.74 -0.77 -8.67
C VAL A 84 17.83 -1.80 -7.55
N LEU A 85 16.86 -2.71 -7.45
CA LEU A 85 16.87 -3.81 -6.47
C LEU A 85 18.07 -4.73 -6.67
N THR A 86 18.37 -5.09 -7.92
CA THR A 86 19.52 -5.95 -8.23
C THR A 86 20.84 -5.26 -7.92
N GLY A 87 20.98 -3.98 -8.29
CA GLY A 87 22.17 -3.19 -8.00
C GLY A 87 22.39 -2.98 -6.51
N THR A 88 21.35 -2.59 -5.77
CA THR A 88 21.42 -2.38 -4.31
C THR A 88 21.72 -3.68 -3.57
N ALA A 89 21.08 -4.80 -3.94
CA ALA A 89 21.38 -6.11 -3.37
C ALA A 89 22.84 -6.53 -3.61
N GLY A 90 23.36 -6.29 -4.82
CA GLY A 90 24.77 -6.54 -5.15
C GLY A 90 25.73 -5.72 -4.29
N VAL A 91 25.50 -4.41 -4.19
CA VAL A 91 26.31 -3.50 -3.37
C VAL A 91 26.26 -3.92 -1.88
N LEU A 92 25.08 -4.22 -1.34
CA LEU A 92 24.93 -4.68 0.04
C LEU A 92 25.67 -5.99 0.29
N THR A 93 25.63 -6.93 -0.65
CA THR A 93 26.34 -8.21 -0.55
C THR A 93 27.85 -8.00 -0.50
N VAL A 94 28.38 -7.12 -1.36
CA VAL A 94 29.81 -6.78 -1.38
C VAL A 94 30.24 -6.08 -0.08
N LEU A 95 29.46 -5.10 0.38
CA LEU A 95 29.73 -4.40 1.64
C LEU A 95 29.67 -5.35 2.83
N TRP A 96 28.69 -6.24 2.86
CA TRP A 96 28.56 -7.27 3.90
C TRP A 96 29.75 -8.23 3.87
N ALA A 97 30.15 -8.73 2.71
CA ALA A 97 31.32 -9.59 2.56
C ALA A 97 32.60 -8.86 3.01
N ALA A 98 32.82 -7.63 2.53
CA ALA A 98 33.95 -6.80 2.91
C ALA A 98 33.99 -6.50 4.41
N PHE A 99 32.84 -6.45 5.09
CA PHE A 99 32.77 -6.28 6.53
C PHE A 99 32.97 -7.58 7.31
N VAL A 100 32.34 -8.68 6.86
CA VAL A 100 32.35 -9.97 7.56
C VAL A 100 33.66 -10.72 7.37
N LEU A 101 34.29 -10.71 6.18
CA LEU A 101 35.54 -11.43 5.93
C LEU A 101 36.69 -10.97 6.83
N PRO A 102 36.99 -9.67 6.99
CA PRO A 102 38.01 -9.20 7.93
C PRO A 102 37.63 -9.51 9.38
N ARG A 103 36.33 -9.38 9.73
CA ARG A 103 35.83 -9.64 11.07
C ARG A 103 35.86 -11.13 11.44
N ALA A 104 35.67 -12.03 10.47
CA ALA A 104 35.80 -13.47 10.62
C ALA A 104 37.28 -13.89 10.70
N ARG A 105 38.15 -13.28 9.87
CA ARG A 105 39.60 -13.47 9.96
C ARG A 105 40.16 -12.99 11.31
N ALA A 106 39.72 -11.84 11.81
CA ALA A 106 40.10 -11.34 13.12
C ALA A 106 39.65 -12.27 14.26
N ARG A 107 38.59 -13.05 14.05
CA ARG A 107 38.14 -14.11 14.97
C ARG A 107 38.82 -15.47 14.76
N GLY A 108 39.90 -15.52 13.98
CA GLY A 108 40.70 -16.73 13.81
C GLY A 108 40.02 -17.81 12.99
N TRP A 109 39.06 -17.48 12.12
CA TRP A 109 38.55 -18.43 11.12
C TRP A 109 39.69 -18.87 10.20
N ARG A 110 40.32 -19.99 10.56
CA ARG A 110 41.18 -20.76 9.67
C ARG A 110 40.24 -21.58 8.79
N PRO A 111 40.15 -21.31 7.47
CA PRO A 111 39.48 -22.25 6.58
C PRO A 111 40.19 -23.60 6.74
N ALA A 112 39.43 -24.66 6.98
CA ALA A 112 39.96 -26.01 6.97
C ALA A 112 40.68 -26.19 5.63
N ALA A 113 42.00 -26.38 5.66
CA ALA A 113 42.77 -26.61 4.46
C ALA A 113 42.14 -27.79 3.72
N ALA A 114 41.59 -27.51 2.54
CA ALA A 114 41.09 -28.56 1.67
C ALA A 114 42.27 -29.48 1.32
N GLY A 115 42.31 -30.64 2.00
CA GLY A 115 43.04 -31.84 1.61
C GLY A 115 44.46 -31.63 1.10
N ALA A 116 45.38 -31.19 1.96
CA ALA A 116 46.77 -31.62 1.82
C ALA A 116 46.86 -33.09 2.24
N GLY A 117 46.79 -34.01 1.27
CA GLY A 117 47.13 -35.42 1.49
C GLY A 117 46.15 -36.44 0.90
N ALA A 118 46.26 -36.71 -0.39
CA ALA A 118 46.03 -38.03 -0.97
C ALA A 118 46.54 -38.00 -2.41
N ASN A 119 47.83 -38.34 -2.60
CA ASN A 119 48.40 -39.05 -3.75
C ASN A 119 49.94 -38.99 -3.67
N SER A 120 50.47 -39.58 -2.59
CA SER A 120 51.77 -40.24 -2.60
C SER A 120 51.50 -41.73 -2.40
N THR A 121 52.23 -42.58 -3.11
CA THR A 121 52.22 -44.07 -3.13
C THR A 121 51.36 -44.73 -4.22
N ALA A 122 51.94 -44.82 -5.42
CA ALA A 122 51.83 -46.01 -6.27
C ALA A 122 53.24 -46.27 -6.83
N ASP A 123 54.06 -46.92 -6.00
CA ASP A 123 55.24 -47.69 -6.41
C ASP A 123 54.70 -49.11 -6.65
N ASP A 124 54.67 -49.54 -7.92
CA ASP A 124 55.02 -50.88 -8.41
C ASP A 124 55.03 -50.87 -9.96
#